data_AF-A0A6B2I9U9-F1
#
_entry.id   AF-A0A6B2I9U9-F1
#
_cell.length_a   1.000
_cell.length_b   1.000
_cell.length_c   1.000
_cell.angle_alpha   90.00
_cell.angle_beta   90.00
_cell.angle_gamma   90.00
#
_symmetry.space_group_name_H-M   'P 1'
#
loop_
_entity.id
_entity.type
_entity.pdbx_description
1 polymer ?
#
loop_
_entity_poly.entity_id
_entity_poly.type
_entity_poly.pdbx_seq_one_letter_code
_entity_poly.pdbx_strand_id
1 'polypeptide(L)' 'MATLTCTALSQSTQKGWLNIKSSASTATWPLGLCQMDIKAVVSGTTQHTETLTFQVIDGVTA' A
#
# COMPACT_ATOMS: atom_id res chain seq x y z
N MET A 1 10.93 -4.76 9.32
CA MET A 1 10.49 -4.25 7.99
C MET A 1 9.12 -4.83 7.73
N ALA A 2 8.09 -4.02 7.54
CA ALA A 2 6.74 -4.51 7.32
C ALA A 2 6.61 -5.05 5.89
N THR A 3 6.12 -6.27 5.72
CA THR A 3 5.71 -6.75 4.39
C THR A 3 4.36 -6.16 4.05
N LEU A 4 4.26 -5.55 2.87
CA LEU A 4 3.01 -5.02 2.34
C LEU A 4 2.48 -5.99 1.30
N THR A 5 1.25 -6.46 1.52
CA THR A 5 0.57 -7.35 0.60
C THR A 5 -0.45 -6.56 -0.20
N CYS A 6 -0.47 -6.79 -1.51
CA CYS A 6 -1.38 -6.15 -2.43
C CYS A 6 -2.38 -7.19 -2.96
N THR A 7 -3.67 -6.90 -2.88
CA THR A 7 -4.75 -7.77 -3.38
C THR A 7 -5.73 -6.96 -4.21
N ALA A 8 -6.22 -7.53 -5.30
CA ALA A 8 -7.24 -6.90 -6.13
C ALA A 8 -8.51 -6.59 -5.29
N LEU A 9 -8.95 -5.34 -5.27
CA LEU A 9 -10.20 -4.92 -4.62
C LEU A 9 -11.32 -4.89 -5.65
N SER A 10 -12.45 -5.53 -5.32
CA SER A 10 -13.75 -5.39 -6.00
C SER A 10 -13.70 -5.19 -7.52
N GLN A 11 -13.14 -6.17 -8.24
CA GLN A 11 -12.95 -6.10 -9.69
C GLN A 11 -14.25 -6.13 -10.52
N SER A 12 -15.39 -6.37 -9.87
CA SER A 12 -16.72 -6.31 -10.50
C SER A 12 -17.24 -4.87 -10.65
N THR A 13 -16.87 -3.96 -9.73
CA THR A 13 -17.40 -2.59 -9.69
C THR A 13 -16.31 -1.51 -9.84
N GLN A 14 -15.07 -1.81 -9.44
CA GLN A 14 -13.93 -0.89 -9.53
C GLN A 14 -12.70 -1.65 -10.04
N LYS A 15 -12.68 -1.89 -11.35
CA LYS A 15 -11.54 -2.53 -12.02
C LYS A 15 -10.27 -1.70 -11.83
N GLY A 16 -9.17 -2.37 -11.54
CA GLY A 16 -7.85 -1.74 -11.34
C GLY A 16 -7.55 -1.23 -9.93
N TRP A 17 -8.51 -1.28 -9.01
CA TRP A 17 -8.26 -0.89 -7.61
C TRP A 17 -7.55 -2.02 -6.84
N LEU A 18 -6.60 -1.63 -5.99
CA LEU A 18 -5.75 -2.53 -5.21
C LEU A 18 -5.85 -2.20 -3.71
N ASN A 19 -6.10 -3.22 -2.90
CA ASN A 19 -6.02 -3.12 -1.44
C ASN A 19 -4.60 -3.45 -0.99
N ILE A 20 -3.96 -2.52 -0.28
CA ILE A 20 -2.64 -2.69 0.31
C ILE A 20 -2.80 -2.86 1.82
N LYS A 21 -2.27 -3.96 2.36
CA LYS A 21 -2.29 -4.24 3.80
C LYS A 21 -0.86 -4.40 4.32
N SER A 22 -0.57 -3.74 5.44
CA SER A 22 0.65 -3.98 6.21
C SER A 22 0.48 -5.19 7.11
N SER A 23 1.48 -6.07 7.13
CA SER A 23 1.57 -7.21 8.04
C SER A 23 1.99 -6.83 9.47
N ALA A 24 2.47 -5.61 9.67
CA ALA A 24 2.86 -5.07 10.96
C ALA A 24 2.02 -3.83 11.30
N SER A 25 1.87 -3.57 12.61
CA SER A 25 1.27 -2.33 13.10
C SER A 25 1.98 -1.11 12.50
N THR A 26 1.19 -0.14 12.07
CA THR A 26 1.68 1.15 11.60
C THR A 26 1.95 2.13 12.75
N ALA A 27 1.71 1.73 14.00
CA ALA A 27 1.88 2.60 15.18
C ALA A 27 3.31 3.11 15.38
N THR A 28 4.31 2.41 14.82
CA THR A 28 5.72 2.84 14.89
C THR A 28 6.20 3.49 13.59
N TRP A 29 5.30 3.79 12.64
CA TRP A 29 5.68 4.48 11.42
C TRP A 29 6.04 5.93 11.74
N PRO A 30 7.08 6.49 11.09
CA PRO A 30 7.42 7.89 11.29
C PRO A 30 6.22 8.78 10.96
N LEU A 31 5.88 9.70 11.87
CA LEU A 31 4.89 10.72 11.59
C LEU A 31 5.40 11.66 10.48
N GLY A 32 4.48 12.15 9.65
CA GLY A 32 4.76 13.05 8.54
C GLY A 32 4.59 12.42 7.17
N LEU A 33 5.19 13.04 6.15
CA LEU A 33 5.07 12.60 4.77
C LEU A 33 5.85 11.31 4.56
N CYS A 34 5.14 10.22 4.25
CA CYS A 34 5.72 8.95 3.86
C CYS A 34 5.57 8.78 2.36
N GLN A 35 6.68 8.44 1.71
CA GLN A 35 6.70 8.03 0.31
C GLN A 35 7.03 6.55 0.24
N MET A 36 6.28 5.84 -0.60
CA MET A 36 6.49 4.42 -0.80
C MET A 36 6.35 4.06 -2.26
N ASP A 37 7.39 3.45 -2.81
CA ASP A 37 7.34 2.93 -4.17
C ASP A 37 6.60 1.58 -4.17
N ILE A 38 5.51 1.51 -4.91
CA ILE A 38 4.73 0.30 -5.13
C ILE A 38 5.17 -0.30 -6.45
N LYS A 39 5.44 -1.60 -6.41
CA LYS A 39 5.74 -2.41 -7.58
C LYS A 39 4.73 -3.54 -7.67
N ALA A 40 3.89 -3.54 -8.69
CA ALA A 40 3.01 -4.65 -8.99
C ALA A 40 3.73 -5.65 -9.91
N VAL A 41 3.92 -6.87 -9.41
CA VAL A 41 4.55 -7.96 -10.16
C VAL A 41 3.51 -9.05 -10.41
N VAL A 42 3.30 -9.42 -11.67
CA VAL A 42 2.41 -10.51 -12.07
C VAL A 42 3.24 -11.54 -12.81
N SER A 43 3.25 -12.78 -12.30
CA SER A 43 4.01 -13.90 -12.88
C SER A 43 5.50 -13.60 -13.09
N GLY A 44 6.11 -12.87 -12.15
CA GLY A 44 7.54 -12.49 -12.20
C GLY A 44 7.85 -11.23 -13.01
N THR A 45 6.90 -10.70 -13.78
CA THR A 45 7.09 -9.48 -14.58
C THR A 45 6.54 -8.26 -13.85
N THR A 46 7.30 -7.16 -13.88
CA THR A 46 6.84 -5.87 -13.34
C THR A 46 5.85 -5.27 -14.32
N GLN A 47 4.59 -5.15 -13.91
CA GLN A 47 3.52 -4.61 -14.76
C GLN A 47 3.25 -3.14 -14.47
N HIS A 48 3.51 -2.69 -13.24
CA HIS A 48 3.25 -1.32 -12.83
C HIS A 48 4.23 -0.90 -11.76
N THR A 49 4.66 0.36 -11.82
CA THR A 49 5.43 1.03 -10.79
C THR A 49 4.80 2.38 -10.53
N GLU A 50 4.54 2.68 -9.27
CA GLU A 50 3.95 3.94 -8.85
C GLU A 50 4.53 4.37 -7.51
N THR A 51 4.61 5.66 -7.28
CA THR A 51 5.03 6.22 -6.00
C THR A 51 3.79 6.68 -5.25
N LEU A 52 3.45 5.98 -4.17
CA LEU A 52 2.38 6.39 -3.27
C LEU A 52 2.96 7.35 -2.23
N THR A 53 2.37 8.54 -2.15
CA THR A 53 2.69 9.51 -1.11
C THR A 53 1.47 9.63 -0.19
N PHE A 54 1.67 9.41 1.10
CA PHE A 54 0.63 9.53 2.11
C PHE A 54 1.20 10.14 3.39
N GLN A 55 0.36 10.84 4.15
CA GLN A 55 0.77 11.45 5.41
C GLN A 55 0.39 10.52 6.56
N VAL A 56 1.36 10.15 7.39
CA VAL A 56 1.13 9.46 8.66
C VAL A 56 0.90 10.53 9.72
N ILE A 57 -0.31 10.55 10.26
CA ILE A 57 -0.69 11.42 11.39
C ILE A 57 -1.20 10.55 12.53
N ASP A 58 -0.93 10.97 13.76
CA ASP A 58 -1.38 10.26 14.96
C ASP A 58 -2.92 10.28 15.05
N GLY A 59 -3.52 9.20 15.55
CA GLY A 59 -4.97 9.08 15.78
C GLY A 59 -5.86 8.66 14.59
N VAL A 60 -5.31 8.23 13.44
CA VAL A 60 -6.13 7.77 12.29
C VAL A 60 -6.57 6.31 12.41
N THR A 61 -5.85 5.48 13.14
CA THR A 61 -6.32 4.15 13.56
C THR A 61 -6.75 4.20 15.02
N ALA A 62 -8.00 4.62 15.23
CA ALA A 62 -8.77 4.30 16.42
C ALA A 62 -9.46 2.93 16.23
#